data_AF-A0A0E0HH75-F1
#
_entry.id   AF-A0A0E0HH75-F1
#
_cell.length_a   1.000
_cell.length_b   1.000
_cell.length_c   1.000
_cell.angle_alpha   90.00
_cell.angle_beta   90.00
_cell.angle_gamma   90.00
#
_symmetry.space_group_name_H-M   'P 1'
#
loop_
_entity.id
_entity.type
_entity.pdbx_description
1 polymer ?
#
loop_
_entity_poly.entity_id
_entity_poly.type
_entity_poly.pdbx_seq_one_letter_code
_entity_poly.pdbx_strand_id
1 'polypeptide(L)'
;MVEAMNSVAKLDEGLTKEERNLLSVGYKNLIGAKRAAMRIIGSIELKEETKGKESHVRQTAEYRRKVEDEMDKICCDVINIIDKYLIPHSSGAESSVFYYKMKGDYYRYLAEFKTGTEKIETASKTAQTDLTPTDPIRLGLALNISVFYCEIMNSPDKACQLAKNAFDEAVAELPSLSEENYKDSTLIMQLLRDNLALWNSDMADDADDIRERTDTTGAKGDPAAH
;
A
#
# COMPACT_ATOMS: atom_id res chain seq x y z
N MET A 1 13.20 -19.81 -15.61
CA MET A 1 12.03 -19.20 -16.31
C MET A 1 11.83 -17.75 -15.88
N VAL A 2 11.51 -17.48 -14.61
CA VAL A 2 11.31 -16.09 -14.11
C VAL A 2 12.50 -15.18 -14.41
N GLU A 3 13.73 -15.60 -14.10
CA GLU A 3 14.95 -14.81 -14.37
C GLU A 3 15.11 -14.43 -15.85
N ALA A 4 14.85 -15.38 -16.77
CA ALA A 4 14.92 -15.13 -18.20
C ALA A 4 13.82 -14.13 -18.63
N MET A 5 12.59 -14.32 -18.16
CA MET A 5 11.49 -13.40 -18.49
C MET A 5 11.67 -12.00 -17.89
N ASN A 6 12.31 -11.89 -16.73
CA ASN A 6 12.69 -10.59 -16.16
C ASN A 6 13.75 -9.89 -17.00
N SER A 7 14.65 -10.65 -17.63
CA SER A 7 15.64 -10.09 -18.55
C SER A 7 14.98 -9.57 -19.82
N VAL A 8 14.02 -10.32 -20.37
CA VAL A 8 13.22 -9.88 -21.54
C VAL A 8 12.38 -8.64 -21.20
N ALA A 9 11.71 -8.62 -20.05
CA ALA A 9 10.92 -7.47 -19.60
C ALA A 9 11.75 -6.18 -19.48
N LYS A 10 13.05 -6.29 -19.18
CA LYS A 10 13.97 -5.16 -19.02
C LYS A 10 14.60 -4.65 -20.32
N LEU A 11 14.20 -5.18 -21.47
CA LEU A 11 14.63 -4.68 -22.78
C LEU A 11 13.87 -3.42 -23.20
N ASP A 12 12.94 -2.93 -22.37
CA ASP A 12 12.10 -1.75 -22.64
C ASP A 12 11.25 -1.87 -23.92
N GLU A 13 11.04 -3.11 -24.38
CA GLU A 13 10.15 -3.47 -25.47
C GLU A 13 8.88 -4.11 -24.89
N GLY A 14 7.73 -3.74 -25.47
CA GLY A 14 6.44 -4.31 -25.06
C GLY A 14 6.40 -5.82 -25.31
N LEU A 15 6.14 -6.60 -24.26
CA LEU A 15 6.05 -8.06 -24.37
C LEU A 15 4.91 -8.50 -25.28
N THR A 16 5.18 -9.52 -26.11
CA THR A 16 4.16 -10.26 -26.86
C THR A 16 3.19 -10.99 -25.92
N LYS A 17 2.06 -11.47 -26.46
CA LYS A 17 1.07 -12.19 -25.67
C LYS A 17 1.65 -13.46 -25.03
N GLU A 18 2.45 -14.19 -25.78
CA GLU A 18 3.14 -15.41 -25.35
C GLU A 18 4.13 -15.11 -24.23
N GLU A 19 4.93 -14.05 -24.37
CA GLU A 19 5.89 -13.62 -23.34
C GLU A 19 5.19 -13.15 -22.06
N ARG A 20 4.11 -12.36 -22.16
CA ARG A 20 3.30 -11.97 -20.99
C ARG A 20 2.76 -13.20 -20.24
N ASN A 21 2.29 -14.19 -20.98
CA ASN A 21 1.80 -15.44 -20.40
C ASN A 21 2.93 -16.24 -19.72
N LEU A 22 4.10 -16.33 -20.34
CA LEU A 22 5.27 -17.00 -19.75
C LEU A 22 5.74 -16.33 -18.46
N LEU A 23 5.80 -14.99 -18.44
CA LEU A 23 6.12 -14.21 -17.24
C LEU A 23 5.11 -14.51 -16.11
N SER A 24 3.81 -14.42 -16.43
CA SER A 24 2.72 -14.65 -15.46
C SER A 24 2.74 -16.07 -14.89
N VAL A 25 2.88 -17.10 -15.74
CA VAL A 25 2.98 -18.50 -15.31
C VAL A 25 4.21 -18.73 -14.44
N GLY A 26 5.35 -18.16 -14.82
CA GLY A 26 6.60 -18.26 -14.05
C GLY A 26 6.43 -17.77 -12.61
N TYR A 27 5.96 -16.53 -12.45
CA TYR A 27 5.75 -15.97 -11.10
C TYR A 27 4.60 -16.66 -10.35
N LYS A 28 3.51 -17.04 -11.03
CA LYS A 28 2.37 -17.74 -10.40
C LYS A 28 2.80 -19.07 -9.78
N ASN A 29 3.65 -19.83 -10.46
CA ASN A 29 4.17 -21.09 -9.93
C ASN A 29 5.09 -20.85 -8.72
N LEU A 30 5.96 -19.82 -8.81
CA LEU A 30 6.88 -19.48 -7.74
C LEU A 30 6.15 -19.05 -6.46
N ILE A 31 5.21 -18.12 -6.56
CA ILE A 31 4.42 -17.66 -5.40
C ILE A 31 3.45 -18.73 -4.91
N GLY A 32 2.91 -19.56 -5.81
CA GLY A 32 1.99 -20.65 -5.47
C GLY A 32 2.62 -21.67 -4.51
N ALA A 33 3.88 -22.06 -4.76
CA ALA A 33 4.62 -22.96 -3.88
C ALA A 33 4.83 -22.36 -2.48
N LYS A 34 5.20 -21.08 -2.40
CA LYS A 34 5.42 -20.38 -1.11
C LYS A 34 4.12 -20.18 -0.33
N ARG A 35 3.03 -19.79 -1.00
CA ARG A 35 1.70 -19.69 -0.37
C ARG A 35 1.21 -21.01 0.21
N ALA A 36 1.48 -22.13 -0.48
CA ALA A 36 1.15 -23.46 0.04
C ALA A 36 1.97 -23.78 1.30
N ALA A 37 3.28 -23.53 1.28
CA ALA A 37 4.16 -23.71 2.44
C ALA A 37 3.69 -22.86 3.63
N MET A 38 3.40 -21.58 3.42
CA MET A 38 2.92 -20.66 4.45
C MET A 38 1.64 -21.16 5.14
N ARG A 39 0.65 -21.65 4.38
CA ARG A 39 -0.59 -22.23 4.95
C ARG A 39 -0.33 -23.47 5.80
N ILE A 40 0.59 -24.33 5.36
CA ILE A 40 0.97 -25.55 6.11
C ILE A 40 1.65 -25.17 7.42
N ILE A 41 2.59 -24.21 7.37
CA ILE A 41 3.30 -23.73 8.56
C ILE A 41 2.32 -23.10 9.57
N GLY A 42 1.42 -22.23 9.12
CA GLY A 42 0.40 -21.65 10.01
C GLY A 42 -0.51 -22.70 10.66
N SER A 43 -0.82 -23.79 9.94
CA SER A 43 -1.58 -24.92 10.50
C SER A 43 -0.80 -25.70 11.56
N ILE A 44 0.52 -25.84 11.38
CA ILE A 44 1.41 -26.48 12.36
C ILE A 44 1.55 -25.59 13.60
N GLU A 45 1.73 -24.28 13.43
CA GLU A 45 1.86 -23.31 14.52
C GLU A 45 0.65 -23.36 15.45
N LEU A 46 -0.57 -23.26 14.88
CA LEU A 46 -1.83 -23.38 15.62
C LEU A 46 -1.94 -24.71 16.39
N LYS A 47 -1.46 -25.81 15.78
CA LYS A 47 -1.47 -27.14 16.42
C LYS A 47 -0.44 -27.25 17.56
N GLU A 48 0.68 -26.54 17.49
CA GLU A 48 1.66 -26.54 18.57
C GLU A 48 1.28 -25.57 19.70
N GLU A 49 0.60 -24.45 19.38
CA GLU A 49 -0.01 -23.54 20.36
C GLU A 49 -1.04 -24.25 21.24
N THR A 50 -1.95 -25.01 20.64
CA THR A 50 -2.96 -25.79 21.37
C THR A 50 -2.38 -26.87 22.28
N LYS A 51 -1.13 -27.29 22.06
CA LYS A 51 -0.41 -28.24 22.93
C LYS A 51 0.42 -27.56 24.02
N GLY A 52 0.48 -26.23 24.04
CA GLY A 52 1.27 -25.45 25.01
C GLY A 52 2.79 -25.61 24.85
N LYS A 53 3.27 -26.02 23.65
CA LYS A 53 4.71 -26.22 23.41
C LYS A 53 5.39 -24.95 22.91
N GLU A 54 5.62 -24.00 23.81
CA GLU A 54 6.15 -22.66 23.47
C GLU A 54 7.43 -22.67 22.63
N SER A 55 8.36 -23.62 22.88
CA SER A 55 9.58 -23.76 22.08
C SER A 55 9.29 -24.10 20.61
N HIS A 56 8.32 -24.98 20.37
CA HIS A 56 7.91 -25.39 19.02
C HIS A 56 7.15 -24.28 18.30
N VAL A 57 6.31 -23.54 19.03
CA VAL A 57 5.62 -22.35 18.51
C VAL A 57 6.66 -21.31 18.05
N ARG A 58 7.66 -21.00 18.87
CA ARG A 58 8.73 -20.06 18.51
C ARG A 58 9.50 -20.50 17.26
N GLN A 59 9.90 -21.77 17.17
CA GLN A 59 10.60 -22.30 15.99
C GLN A 59 9.73 -22.24 14.71
N THR A 60 8.44 -22.55 14.84
CA THR A 60 7.50 -22.52 13.72
C THR A 60 7.26 -21.09 13.24
N ALA A 61 7.13 -20.13 14.17
CA ALA A 61 7.02 -18.71 13.86
C ALA A 61 8.26 -18.15 13.15
N GLU A 62 9.47 -18.56 13.56
CA GLU A 62 10.71 -18.16 12.88
C GLU A 62 10.75 -18.69 11.43
N TYR A 63 10.33 -19.94 11.23
CA TYR A 63 10.26 -20.53 9.90
C TYR A 63 9.17 -19.88 9.03
N ARG A 64 8.01 -19.55 9.62
CA ARG A 64 6.96 -18.77 8.97
C ARG A 64 7.51 -17.45 8.45
N ARG A 65 8.25 -16.70 9.28
CA ARG A 65 8.84 -15.42 8.91
C ARG A 65 9.79 -15.53 7.71
N LYS A 66 10.62 -16.58 7.66
CA LYS A 66 11.50 -16.83 6.50
C LYS A 66 10.71 -17.03 5.20
N VAL A 67 9.60 -17.74 5.25
CA VAL A 67 8.72 -17.93 4.09
C VAL A 67 8.01 -16.63 3.71
N GLU A 68 7.54 -15.86 4.69
CA GLU A 68 6.94 -14.53 4.48
C GLU A 68 7.93 -13.58 3.80
N ASP A 69 9.21 -13.54 4.23
CA ASP A 69 10.25 -12.70 3.61
C ASP A 69 10.55 -13.11 2.15
N GLU A 70 10.52 -14.41 1.84
CA GLU A 70 10.66 -14.88 0.47
C GLU A 70 9.44 -14.51 -0.39
N MET A 71 8.23 -14.64 0.17
CA MET A 71 7.00 -14.22 -0.51
C MET A 71 6.98 -12.72 -0.77
N ASP A 72 7.41 -11.91 0.20
CA ASP A 72 7.53 -10.46 0.07
C ASP A 72 8.46 -10.11 -1.09
N LYS A 73 9.67 -10.69 -1.14
CA LYS A 73 10.62 -10.48 -2.23
C LYS A 73 10.03 -10.83 -3.60
N ILE A 74 9.33 -11.96 -3.71
CA ILE A 74 8.72 -12.38 -4.98
C ILE A 74 7.65 -11.38 -5.44
N CYS A 75 6.76 -10.95 -4.52
CA CYS A 75 5.70 -10.01 -4.85
C CYS A 75 6.27 -8.63 -5.19
N CYS A 76 7.24 -8.14 -4.41
CA CYS A 76 7.90 -6.86 -4.67
C CYS A 76 8.67 -6.88 -6.00
N ASP A 77 9.36 -7.97 -6.34
CA ASP A 77 10.08 -8.11 -7.61
C ASP A 77 9.14 -7.98 -8.82
N VAL A 78 8.04 -8.73 -8.84
CA VAL A 78 7.09 -8.66 -9.95
C VAL A 78 6.35 -7.33 -10.04
N ILE A 79 5.98 -6.72 -8.91
CA ILE A 79 5.38 -5.38 -8.89
C ILE A 79 6.36 -4.35 -9.47
N ASN A 80 7.63 -4.41 -9.08
CA ASN A 80 8.67 -3.54 -9.62
C ASN A 80 8.89 -3.74 -11.11
N ILE A 81 8.86 -4.99 -11.59
CA ILE A 81 8.94 -5.29 -13.03
C ILE A 81 7.77 -4.66 -13.78
N ILE A 82 6.55 -4.82 -13.25
CA ILE A 82 5.34 -4.26 -13.84
C ILE A 82 5.41 -2.74 -13.92
N ASP A 83 5.75 -2.08 -12.81
CA ASP A 83 5.72 -0.62 -12.72
C ASP A 83 6.83 0.07 -13.50
N LYS A 84 8.04 -0.50 -13.50
CA LYS A 84 9.20 0.14 -14.14
C LYS A 84 9.31 -0.16 -15.63
N TYR A 85 8.92 -1.36 -16.05
CA TYR A 85 9.25 -1.85 -17.39
C TYR A 85 8.01 -2.20 -18.23
N LEU A 86 6.95 -2.75 -17.64
CA LEU A 86 5.85 -3.31 -18.44
C LEU A 86 4.72 -2.32 -18.72
N ILE A 87 4.25 -1.60 -17.70
CA ILE A 87 3.19 -0.58 -17.87
C ILE A 87 3.67 0.57 -18.77
N PRO A 88 4.86 1.17 -18.55
CA PRO A 88 5.33 2.30 -19.37
C PRO A 88 5.50 1.96 -20.86
N HIS A 89 5.84 0.71 -21.17
CA HIS A 89 6.08 0.24 -22.54
C HIS A 89 4.90 -0.57 -23.11
N SER A 90 3.74 -0.58 -22.42
CA SER A 90 2.52 -1.21 -22.92
C SER A 90 1.80 -0.26 -23.90
N SER A 91 1.61 -0.70 -25.14
CA SER A 91 0.97 0.10 -26.19
C SER A 91 -0.50 -0.27 -26.43
N GLY A 92 -1.02 -1.31 -25.77
CA GLY A 92 -2.39 -1.82 -25.98
C GLY A 92 -3.19 -2.00 -24.70
N ALA A 93 -4.49 -1.70 -24.77
CA ALA A 93 -5.42 -1.86 -23.65
C ALA A 93 -5.43 -3.29 -23.06
N GLU A 94 -5.30 -4.33 -23.90
CA GLU A 94 -5.20 -5.74 -23.45
C GLU A 94 -3.97 -5.96 -22.57
N SER A 95 -2.80 -5.44 -22.96
CA SER A 95 -1.57 -5.56 -22.17
C SER A 95 -1.66 -4.78 -20.86
N SER A 96 -2.20 -3.57 -20.88
CA SER A 96 -2.33 -2.75 -19.67
C SER A 96 -3.25 -3.42 -18.65
N VAL A 97 -4.43 -3.87 -19.07
CA VAL A 97 -5.37 -4.62 -18.21
C VAL A 97 -4.72 -5.88 -17.65
N PHE A 98 -3.97 -6.61 -18.47
CA PHE A 98 -3.25 -7.81 -18.02
C PHE A 98 -2.26 -7.49 -16.89
N TYR A 99 -1.46 -6.42 -17.03
CA TYR A 99 -0.47 -6.04 -16.03
C TYR A 99 -1.08 -5.49 -14.75
N TYR A 100 -2.13 -4.67 -14.84
CA TYR A 100 -2.85 -4.19 -13.65
C TYR A 100 -3.51 -5.33 -12.89
N LYS A 101 -4.16 -6.27 -13.59
CA LYS A 101 -4.69 -7.49 -12.97
C LYS A 101 -3.59 -8.29 -12.26
N MET A 102 -2.44 -8.47 -12.93
CA MET A 102 -1.31 -9.19 -12.36
C MET A 102 -0.77 -8.48 -11.11
N LYS A 103 -0.63 -7.15 -11.16
CA LYS A 103 -0.21 -6.31 -10.02
C LYS A 103 -1.17 -6.43 -8.84
N GLY A 104 -2.48 -6.37 -9.08
CA GLY A 104 -3.51 -6.59 -8.05
C GLY A 104 -3.41 -7.98 -7.42
N ASP A 105 -3.17 -9.03 -8.22
CA ASP A 105 -2.96 -10.38 -7.69
C ASP A 105 -1.76 -10.46 -6.72
N TYR A 106 -0.66 -9.76 -6.98
CA TYR A 106 0.52 -9.76 -6.10
C TYR A 106 0.38 -8.88 -4.86
N TYR A 107 -0.33 -7.75 -4.95
CA TYR A 107 -0.74 -7.02 -3.75
C TYR A 107 -1.68 -7.86 -2.89
N ARG A 108 -2.64 -8.56 -3.49
CA ARG A 108 -3.51 -9.49 -2.75
C ARG A 108 -2.69 -10.55 -2.03
N TYR A 109 -1.64 -11.11 -2.65
CA TYR A 109 -0.76 -12.08 -1.99
C TYR A 109 0.04 -11.50 -0.83
N LEU A 110 0.57 -10.27 -0.95
CA LEU A 110 1.21 -9.57 0.15
C LEU A 110 0.22 -9.41 1.33
N ALA A 111 -1.03 -9.04 1.06
CA ALA A 111 -2.04 -8.82 2.10
C ALA A 111 -2.42 -10.11 2.88
N GLU A 112 -2.09 -11.30 2.37
CA GLU A 112 -2.35 -12.57 3.06
C GLU A 112 -1.52 -12.73 4.35
N PHE A 113 -0.33 -12.12 4.42
CA PHE A 113 0.61 -12.32 5.53
C PHE A 113 1.12 -11.03 6.17
N LYS A 114 0.96 -9.88 5.51
CA LYS A 114 1.21 -8.59 6.14
C LYS A 114 0.30 -8.40 7.36
N THR A 115 0.78 -7.67 8.35
CA THR A 115 0.05 -7.35 9.59
C THR A 115 0.05 -5.85 9.82
N GLY A 116 -0.89 -5.36 10.65
CA GLY A 116 -0.99 -3.94 10.98
C GLY A 116 -1.12 -3.02 9.75
N THR A 117 -0.33 -1.94 9.75
CA THR A 117 -0.21 -0.95 8.65
C THR A 117 0.04 -1.58 7.30
N GLU A 118 1.00 -2.50 7.23
CA GLU A 118 1.45 -3.08 5.96
C GLU A 118 0.32 -3.85 5.29
N LYS A 119 -0.58 -4.48 6.06
CA LYS A 119 -1.74 -5.19 5.52
C LYS A 119 -2.75 -4.22 4.90
N ILE A 120 -3.04 -3.14 5.60
CA ILE A 120 -3.99 -2.12 5.20
C ILE A 120 -3.52 -1.40 3.93
N GLU A 121 -2.26 -0.97 3.89
CA GLU A 121 -1.67 -0.36 2.69
C GLU A 121 -1.68 -1.30 1.50
N THR A 122 -1.33 -2.56 1.73
CA THR A 122 -1.26 -3.55 0.66
C THR A 122 -2.65 -3.90 0.11
N ALA A 123 -3.64 -4.07 1.00
CA ALA A 123 -5.02 -4.28 0.60
C ALA A 123 -5.57 -3.09 -0.20
N SER A 124 -5.21 -1.87 0.20
CA SER A 124 -5.54 -0.65 -0.55
C SER A 124 -5.00 -0.67 -1.96
N LYS A 125 -3.71 -0.98 -2.13
CA LYS A 125 -3.07 -1.06 -3.44
C LYS A 125 -3.72 -2.11 -4.35
N THR A 126 -4.31 -3.15 -3.78
CA THR A 126 -5.12 -4.14 -4.53
C THR A 126 -6.42 -3.51 -5.05
N ALA A 127 -7.12 -2.71 -4.23
CA ALA A 127 -8.36 -2.06 -4.64
C ALA A 127 -8.13 -0.89 -5.61
N GLN A 128 -6.99 -0.20 -5.49
CA GLN A 128 -6.64 0.93 -6.35
C GLN A 128 -6.33 0.53 -7.81
N THR A 129 -5.94 -0.73 -8.08
CA THR A 129 -5.56 -1.16 -9.44
C THR A 129 -6.74 -1.41 -10.37
N ASP A 130 -7.95 -1.61 -9.84
CA ASP A 130 -9.14 -2.02 -10.61
C ASP A 130 -10.24 -0.96 -10.65
N LEU A 131 -10.09 0.14 -9.90
CA LEU A 131 -11.14 1.15 -9.69
C LEU A 131 -10.67 2.53 -10.14
N THR A 132 -11.55 3.31 -10.78
CA THR A 132 -11.22 4.69 -11.16
C THR A 132 -10.97 5.54 -9.91
N PRO A 133 -10.14 6.58 -9.97
CA PRO A 133 -9.94 7.55 -8.88
C PRO A 133 -11.22 8.08 -8.23
N THR A 134 -12.30 8.19 -9.01
CA THR A 134 -13.61 8.63 -8.55
C THR A 134 -14.48 7.51 -8.01
N ASP A 135 -14.06 6.25 -8.01
CA ASP A 135 -14.87 5.16 -7.50
C ASP A 135 -15.09 5.31 -5.97
N PRO A 136 -16.35 5.28 -5.48
CA PRO A 136 -16.64 5.44 -4.05
C PRO A 136 -15.90 4.46 -3.15
N ILE A 137 -15.66 3.22 -3.59
CA ILE A 137 -14.94 2.21 -2.82
C ILE A 137 -13.47 2.59 -2.72
N ARG A 138 -12.85 3.02 -3.83
CA ARG A 138 -11.44 3.48 -3.83
C ARG A 138 -11.27 4.71 -2.94
N LEU A 139 -12.16 5.69 -3.05
CA LEU A 139 -12.15 6.89 -2.21
C LEU A 139 -12.35 6.57 -0.72
N GLY A 140 -13.31 5.69 -0.40
CA GLY A 140 -13.58 5.28 0.98
C GLY A 140 -12.42 4.52 1.61
N LEU A 141 -11.71 3.71 0.83
CA LEU A 141 -10.48 3.06 1.28
C LEU A 141 -9.37 4.09 1.54
N ALA A 142 -9.16 5.05 0.63
CA ALA A 142 -8.17 6.11 0.85
C ALA A 142 -8.46 6.91 2.13
N LEU A 143 -9.73 7.25 2.38
CA LEU A 143 -10.18 7.92 3.60
C LEU A 143 -9.87 7.10 4.86
N ASN A 144 -10.24 5.82 4.88
CA ASN A 144 -10.01 4.97 6.06
C ASN A 144 -8.51 4.81 6.38
N ILE A 145 -7.66 4.76 5.35
CA ILE A 145 -6.21 4.59 5.53
C ILE A 145 -5.57 5.88 6.03
N SER A 146 -5.99 7.04 5.50
CA SER A 146 -5.48 8.32 5.99
C SER A 146 -5.84 8.53 7.45
N VAL A 147 -7.08 8.24 7.86
CA VAL A 147 -7.51 8.27 9.27
C VAL A 147 -6.67 7.32 10.12
N PHE A 148 -6.46 6.08 9.66
CA PHE A 148 -5.60 5.13 10.39
C PHE A 148 -4.17 5.65 10.58
N TYR A 149 -3.60 6.30 9.56
CA TYR A 149 -2.28 6.91 9.66
C TYR A 149 -2.23 8.05 10.67
N CYS A 150 -3.26 8.88 10.70
CA CYS A 150 -3.33 10.02 11.61
C CYS A 150 -3.58 9.55 13.05
N GLU A 151 -4.67 8.83 13.28
CA GLU A 151 -5.20 8.56 14.62
C GLU A 151 -4.53 7.36 15.31
N ILE A 152 -4.12 6.34 14.55
CA ILE A 152 -3.60 5.10 15.12
C ILE A 152 -2.07 5.06 15.08
N MET A 153 -1.49 5.51 13.98
CA MET A 153 -0.05 5.46 13.75
C MET A 153 0.70 6.72 14.14
N ASN A 154 -0.02 7.76 14.61
CA ASN A 154 0.52 9.06 14.96
C ASN A 154 1.48 9.61 13.86
N SER A 155 1.09 9.40 12.60
CA SER A 155 1.87 9.77 11.41
C SER A 155 1.04 10.70 10.50
N PRO A 156 0.71 11.90 10.99
CA PRO A 156 -0.25 12.78 10.33
C PRO A 156 0.25 13.32 8.97
N ASP A 157 1.57 13.46 8.77
CA ASP A 157 2.14 13.82 7.46
C ASP A 157 1.76 12.82 6.35
N LYS A 158 1.87 11.52 6.68
CA LYS A 158 1.56 10.44 5.74
C LYS A 158 0.06 10.34 5.49
N ALA A 159 -0.76 10.59 6.51
CA ALA A 159 -2.21 10.70 6.39
C ALA A 159 -2.60 11.82 5.42
N CYS A 160 -2.05 13.02 5.61
CA CYS A 160 -2.29 14.18 4.75
C CYS A 160 -1.86 13.92 3.31
N GLN A 161 -0.69 13.32 3.09
CA GLN A 161 -0.22 13.02 1.74
C GLN A 161 -1.16 12.02 1.02
N LEU A 162 -1.60 10.97 1.72
CA LEU A 162 -2.48 9.97 1.14
C LEU A 162 -3.87 10.53 0.83
N ALA A 163 -4.45 11.28 1.77
CA ALA A 163 -5.75 11.92 1.59
C ALA A 163 -5.72 12.95 0.44
N LYS A 164 -4.65 13.76 0.38
CA LYS A 164 -4.46 14.76 -0.67
C LYS A 164 -4.31 14.14 -2.05
N ASN A 165 -3.47 13.11 -2.19
CA ASN A 165 -3.30 12.44 -3.47
C ASN A 165 -4.61 11.83 -3.98
N ALA A 166 -5.36 11.15 -3.11
CA ALA A 166 -6.65 10.58 -3.50
C ALA A 166 -7.68 11.66 -3.89
N PHE A 167 -7.69 12.79 -3.19
CA PHE A 167 -8.54 13.93 -3.53
C PHE A 167 -8.16 14.55 -4.88
N ASP A 168 -6.88 14.83 -5.11
CA ASP A 168 -6.38 15.46 -6.33
C ASP A 168 -6.62 14.57 -7.57
N GLU A 169 -6.38 13.25 -7.46
CA GLU A 169 -6.69 12.28 -8.52
C GLU A 169 -8.19 12.25 -8.85
N ALA A 170 -9.06 12.27 -7.83
CA ALA A 170 -10.50 12.26 -8.03
C ALA A 170 -11.04 13.57 -8.60
N VAL A 171 -10.46 14.72 -8.24
CA VAL A 171 -10.80 16.03 -8.84
C VAL A 171 -10.48 16.05 -10.33
N ALA A 172 -9.34 15.46 -10.74
CA ALA A 172 -8.95 15.41 -12.15
C ALA A 172 -9.93 14.61 -13.02
N GLU A 173 -10.58 13.58 -12.45
CA GLU A 173 -11.51 12.69 -13.17
C GLU A 173 -13.00 12.96 -12.86
N LEU A 174 -13.30 13.91 -11.97
CA LEU A 174 -14.67 14.34 -11.65
C LEU A 174 -15.53 14.69 -12.89
N PRO A 175 -14.98 15.33 -13.95
CA PRO A 175 -15.77 15.65 -15.14
C PRO A 175 -16.29 14.43 -15.92
N SER A 176 -15.67 13.26 -15.73
CA SER A 176 -16.02 12.00 -16.38
C SER A 176 -16.88 11.06 -15.53
N LEU A 177 -17.29 11.50 -14.34
CA LEU A 177 -18.02 10.67 -13.39
C LEU A 177 -19.48 10.45 -13.81
N SER A 178 -19.97 9.22 -13.70
CA SER A 178 -21.38 8.88 -13.95
C SER A 178 -22.29 9.46 -12.86
N GLU A 179 -23.54 9.81 -13.22
CA GLU A 179 -24.53 10.31 -12.24
C GLU A 179 -24.79 9.31 -11.10
N GLU A 180 -24.69 8.01 -11.36
CA GLU A 180 -24.89 6.93 -10.39
C GLU A 180 -23.90 7.01 -9.23
N ASN A 181 -22.62 7.30 -9.52
CA ASN A 181 -21.56 7.37 -8.52
C ASN A 181 -21.27 8.79 -8.04
N TYR A 182 -21.82 9.83 -8.69
CA TYR A 182 -21.48 11.23 -8.42
C TYR A 182 -21.72 11.64 -6.96
N LYS A 183 -22.89 11.29 -6.41
CA LYS A 183 -23.27 11.67 -5.04
C LYS A 183 -22.36 11.02 -4.00
N ASP A 184 -22.08 9.73 -4.13
CA ASP A 184 -21.31 8.99 -3.14
C ASP A 184 -19.83 9.39 -3.20
N SER A 185 -19.30 9.56 -4.41
CA SER A 185 -17.91 9.99 -4.60
C SER A 185 -17.66 11.39 -4.06
N THR A 186 -18.55 12.35 -4.37
CA THR A 186 -18.41 13.74 -3.89
C THR A 186 -18.57 13.85 -2.38
N LEU A 187 -19.42 13.03 -1.77
CA LEU A 187 -19.54 12.95 -0.31
C LEU A 187 -18.22 12.48 0.33
N ILE A 188 -17.60 11.43 -0.19
CA ILE A 188 -16.33 10.91 0.35
C ILE A 188 -15.18 11.89 0.10
N MET A 189 -15.16 12.55 -1.06
CA MET A 189 -14.19 13.62 -1.34
C MET A 189 -14.32 14.79 -0.35
N GLN A 190 -15.55 15.15 0.04
CA GLN A 190 -15.78 16.16 1.07
C GLN A 190 -15.20 15.71 2.42
N LEU A 191 -15.41 14.45 2.82
CA LEU A 191 -14.82 13.90 4.05
C LEU A 191 -13.28 13.93 4.03
N LEU A 192 -12.66 13.58 2.89
CA LEU A 192 -11.21 13.69 2.70
C LEU A 192 -10.74 15.14 2.89
N ARG A 193 -11.46 16.11 2.33
CA ARG A 193 -11.15 17.54 2.47
C ARG A 193 -11.30 18.03 3.90
N ASP A 194 -12.36 17.61 4.59
CA ASP A 194 -12.63 18.01 5.97
C ASP A 194 -11.54 17.47 6.91
N ASN A 195 -11.15 16.20 6.74
CA ASN A 195 -10.03 15.60 7.48
C ASN A 195 -8.70 16.32 7.19
N LEU A 196 -8.40 16.65 5.93
CA LEU A 196 -7.22 17.43 5.58
C LEU A 196 -7.21 18.81 6.25
N ALA A 197 -8.36 19.49 6.33
CA ALA A 197 -8.46 20.79 6.99
C ALA A 197 -8.18 20.67 8.48
N LEU A 198 -8.77 19.66 9.14
CA LEU A 198 -8.58 19.38 10.56
C LEU A 198 -7.11 19.06 10.89
N TRP A 199 -6.48 18.16 10.15
CA TRP A 199 -5.10 17.76 10.45
C TRP A 199 -4.10 18.88 10.17
N ASN A 200 -4.36 19.73 9.18
CA ASN A 200 -3.50 20.89 8.91
C ASN A 200 -3.68 22.00 9.97
N SER A 201 -4.87 22.17 10.57
CA SER A 201 -5.04 23.10 11.68
C SER A 201 -4.34 22.60 12.94
N ASP A 202 -4.49 21.32 13.28
CA ASP A 202 -3.86 20.74 14.46
C ASP A 202 -2.32 20.82 14.38
N MET A 203 -1.74 20.59 13.19
CA MET A 203 -0.30 20.77 12.99
C MET A 203 0.17 22.23 13.05
N ALA A 204 -0.67 23.18 12.61
CA ALA A 204 -0.34 24.60 12.67
C ALA A 204 -0.34 25.10 14.12
N ASP A 205 -1.33 24.67 14.91
CA ASP A 205 -1.43 24.98 16.33
C ASP A 205 -0.25 24.39 17.11
N ASP A 206 0.11 23.12 16.87
CA ASP A 206 1.30 22.50 17.48
C ASP A 206 2.61 23.23 17.12
N ALA A 207 2.74 23.74 15.90
CA ALA A 207 3.92 24.47 15.46
C ALA A 207 4.04 25.86 16.10
N ASP A 208 2.92 26.55 16.29
CA ASP A 208 2.89 27.84 16.99
C ASP A 208 3.12 27.68 18.51
N ASP A 209 2.62 26.60 19.11
CA ASP A 209 2.86 26.26 20.53
C ASP A 209 4.36 25.97 20.82
N ILE A 210 5.07 25.35 19.86
CA ILE A 210 6.52 25.13 19.93
C ILE A 210 7.30 26.44 19.77
N ARG A 211 6.84 27.36 18.90
CA ARG A 211 7.46 28.68 18.71
C ARG A 211 7.30 29.55 19.95
N GLU A 212 6.13 29.58 20.56
CA GLU A 212 5.88 30.38 21.76
C GLU A 212 6.69 29.88 22.98
N ARG A 213 6.92 28.57 23.10
CA ARG A 213 7.80 27.97 24.12
C ARG A 213 9.30 28.25 23.88
N THR A 214 9.72 28.39 22.63
CA THR A 214 11.11 28.72 22.30
C THR A 214 11.41 30.22 22.48
N ASP A 215 10.43 31.09 22.21
CA ASP A 215 10.57 32.53 22.46
C ASP A 215 10.53 32.90 23.95
N THR A 216 9.71 32.20 24.76
CA THR A 216 9.64 32.44 26.22
C THR A 216 10.88 31.96 26.99
N THR A 217 11.68 31.04 26.42
CA THR A 217 12.94 30.57 27.04
C THR A 217 14.15 31.43 26.68
N GLY A 218 14.06 32.29 25.64
CA GLY A 218 15.10 33.24 25.25
C GLY A 218 15.11 34.57 26.01
N ALA A 219 14.08 34.88 26.80
CA ALA A 219 13.87 36.20 27.41
C ALA A 219 14.24 36.32 28.91
N LYS A 220 15.17 35.49 29.41
CA LYS A 220 15.80 35.70 30.73
C LYS A 220 17.30 35.99 30.58
N GLY A 221 17.60 37.18 30.06
CA GLY A 221 18.91 37.82 30.19
C GLY A 221 19.03 38.50 31.56
N ASP A 222 20.13 38.19 32.25
CA ASP A 222 20.46 38.59 33.63
C ASP A 222 20.23 40.06 34.01
N PRO A 223 19.75 40.37 35.23
CA PRO A 223 19.84 41.72 35.78
C PRO A 223 21.29 42.00 36.17
N ALA A 224 21.93 42.90 35.42
CA ALA A 224 23.27 43.40 35.70
C ALA A 224 23.34 44.02 37.11
N ALA A 225 24.28 43.50 37.91
CA ALA A 225 24.65 44.04 39.21
C ALA A 225 25.43 45.35 39.07
N HIS A 226 25.01 46.37 39.82
CA HIS A 226 25.86 47.47 40.27
C HIS A 226 25.55 47.79 41.73
#